data_AF-J0ZJ92-F1
#
_entry.id   AF-J0ZJ92-F1
#
_cell.length_a   1.000
_cell.length_b   1.000
_cell.length_c   1.000
_cell.angle_alpha   90.00
_cell.angle_beta   90.00
_cell.angle_gamma   90.00
#
_symmetry.space_group_name_H-M   'P 1'
#
loop_
_entity.id
_entity.type
_entity.pdbx_description
1 polymer ?
#
loop_
_entity_poly.entity_id
_entity_poly.type
_entity_poly.pdbx_seq_one_letter_code
_entity_poly.pdbx_strand_id
1 'polypeptide(L)'
;MEPVLNELLLKRGFMLIQSFLFFIFGVAFTSWLLVLFAPLIWRRAVHFAHKDISAQIPLSYTEIQANYDFLRAQHAVEQAHNEQKYDCLQKKYAQQKIQLSQVTEQLYRLCLPIPDTSSSPKEALIIEQSSDATNIFIMEMKTMHEKIAHYQQCLEKIQTNELDSTKNQKLLNELREETKELAAMLAAQIALQEGESSPINILTKNSKSKNDLASLIQKKIASTKKIPL
;
A
#
# COMPACT_ATOMS: atom_id res chain seq x y z
N MET A 1 -43.40 58.04 -51.90
CA MET A 1 -43.48 57.13 -50.74
C MET A 1 -42.12 56.53 -50.36
N GLU A 2 -41.22 56.32 -51.33
CA GLU A 2 -39.83 55.86 -51.14
C GLU A 2 -38.98 56.57 -50.06
N PRO A 3 -38.97 57.92 -49.90
CA PRO A 3 -38.02 58.56 -48.98
C PRO A 3 -38.31 58.27 -47.51
N VAL A 4 -39.59 58.06 -47.15
CA VAL A 4 -40.01 57.77 -45.78
C VAL A 4 -39.61 56.35 -45.36
N LEU A 5 -39.62 55.40 -46.30
CA LEU A 5 -39.23 54.02 -46.03
C LEU A 5 -37.73 53.91 -45.72
N ASN A 6 -36.90 54.66 -46.46
CA ASN A 6 -35.45 54.70 -46.25
C ASN A 6 -35.08 55.36 -44.92
N GLU A 7 -35.80 56.40 -44.51
CA GLU A 7 -35.57 57.06 -43.22
C GLU A 7 -35.92 56.13 -42.04
N LEU A 8 -37.01 55.37 -42.16
CA LEU A 8 -37.45 54.40 -41.16
C LEU A 8 -36.50 53.19 -41.06
N LEU A 9 -35.97 52.72 -42.20
CA LEU A 9 -34.94 51.68 -42.25
C LEU A 9 -33.61 52.15 -41.66
N LEU A 10 -33.18 53.38 -41.96
CA LEU A 10 -31.96 53.96 -41.41
C LEU A 10 -32.07 54.13 -39.88
N LYS A 11 -33.22 54.60 -39.39
CA LYS A 11 -33.49 54.74 -37.96
C LYS A 11 -33.52 53.39 -37.24
N ARG A 12 -34.05 52.34 -37.89
CA ARG A 12 -34.02 50.97 -37.36
C ARG A 12 -32.60 50.41 -37.30
N GLY A 13 -31.78 50.64 -38.33
CA GLY A 13 -30.36 50.27 -38.33
C GLY A 13 -29.56 50.96 -37.23
N PHE A 14 -29.80 52.25 -37.02
CA PHE A 14 -29.17 53.03 -35.95
C PHE A 14 -29.53 52.50 -34.55
N MET A 15 -30.79 52.15 -34.29
CA MET A 15 -31.20 51.56 -33.01
C MET A 15 -30.53 50.20 -32.73
N LEU A 16 -30.34 49.39 -33.76
CA LEU A 16 -29.64 48.10 -33.64
C LEU A 16 -28.15 48.30 -33.36
N ILE A 17 -27.49 49.24 -34.06
CA ILE A 17 -26.07 49.53 -33.83
C ILE A 17 -25.83 50.07 -32.41
N GLN A 18 -26.73 50.93 -31.92
CA GLN A 18 -26.65 51.49 -30.57
C GLN A 18 -26.77 50.39 -29.52
N SER A 19 -27.73 49.47 -29.68
CA SER A 19 -27.93 48.35 -28.76
C SER A 19 -26.71 47.41 -28.73
N PHE A 20 -26.14 47.13 -29.90
CA PHE A 20 -24.96 46.29 -30.01
C PHE A 20 -23.71 46.93 -29.38
N LEU A 21 -23.55 48.24 -29.52
CA LEU A 21 -22.44 48.99 -28.92
C LEU A 21 -22.52 48.95 -27.38
N PHE A 22 -23.71 49.18 -26.80
CA PHE A 22 -23.91 49.06 -25.36
C PHE A 22 -23.68 47.64 -24.85
N PHE A 23 -24.06 46.62 -25.64
CA PHE A 23 -23.82 45.23 -25.28
C PHE A 23 -22.32 44.92 -25.18
N ILE A 24 -21.54 45.27 -26.21
CA ILE A 24 -20.08 45.07 -26.20
C ILE A 24 -19.45 45.83 -25.05
N PHE A 25 -19.86 47.10 -24.85
CA PHE A 25 -19.31 47.93 -23.78
C PHE A 25 -19.63 47.37 -22.40
N GLY A 26 -20.83 46.83 -22.19
CA GLY A 26 -21.23 46.17 -20.94
C GLY A 26 -20.40 44.93 -20.63
N VAL A 27 -20.17 44.07 -21.64
CA VAL A 27 -19.32 42.87 -21.48
C VAL A 27 -17.88 43.26 -21.20
N ALA A 28 -17.34 44.23 -21.94
CA ALA A 28 -15.98 44.73 -21.74
C ALA A 28 -15.80 45.34 -20.35
N PHE A 29 -16.75 46.18 -19.91
CA PHE A 29 -16.72 46.83 -18.61
C PHE A 29 -16.84 45.83 -17.45
N THR A 30 -17.74 44.85 -17.57
CA THR A 30 -17.92 43.81 -16.55
C THR A 30 -16.69 42.91 -16.45
N SER A 31 -16.12 42.50 -17.59
CA SER A 31 -14.88 41.73 -17.63
C SER A 31 -13.72 42.49 -16.98
N TRP A 32 -13.59 43.78 -17.30
CA TRP A 32 -12.57 44.63 -16.70
C TRP A 32 -12.73 44.77 -15.19
N LEU A 33 -13.95 44.99 -14.71
CA LEU A 33 -14.24 45.02 -13.26
C LEU A 33 -13.93 43.67 -12.61
N LEU A 34 -14.31 42.55 -13.22
CA LEU A 34 -14.07 41.22 -12.69
C LEU A 34 -12.56 40.97 -12.47
N VAL A 35 -11.72 41.33 -13.45
CA VAL A 35 -10.26 41.22 -13.35
C VAL A 35 -9.71 42.13 -12.26
N LEU A 36 -10.25 43.35 -12.12
CA LEU A 36 -9.82 44.30 -11.09
C LEU A 36 -10.20 43.84 -9.67
N PHE A 37 -11.40 43.25 -9.50
CA PHE A 37 -11.89 42.78 -8.21
C PHE A 37 -11.39 41.39 -7.81
N ALA A 38 -11.01 40.54 -8.77
CA ALA A 38 -10.48 39.20 -8.52
C ALA A 38 -9.36 39.17 -7.45
N PRO A 39 -8.28 39.97 -7.52
CA PRO A 39 -7.22 39.95 -6.50
C PRO A 39 -7.69 40.47 -5.13
N LEU A 40 -8.66 41.40 -5.09
CA LEU A 40 -9.21 41.93 -3.84
C LEU A 40 -10.02 40.88 -3.10
N ILE A 41 -10.88 40.16 -3.82
CA ILE A 41 -11.74 39.11 -3.25
C ILE A 41 -10.88 37.91 -2.84
N TRP A 42 -9.92 37.52 -3.68
CA TRP A 42 -8.98 36.44 -3.40
C TRP A 42 -8.19 36.69 -2.12
N ARG A 43 -7.60 37.90 -1.98
CA ARG A 43 -6.83 38.26 -0.78
C ARG A 43 -7.69 38.22 0.49
N ARG A 44 -8.96 38.63 0.41
CA ARG A 44 -9.87 38.59 1.56
C ARG A 44 -10.29 37.15 1.89
N ALA A 45 -10.60 36.33 0.90
CA ALA A 45 -10.95 34.93 1.08
C ALA A 45 -9.77 34.12 1.68
N VAL A 46 -8.56 34.32 1.17
CA VAL A 46 -7.33 33.69 1.68
C VAL A 46 -7.06 34.08 3.14
N HIS A 47 -7.27 35.36 3.51
CA HIS A 47 -7.12 35.78 4.89
C HIS A 47 -8.11 35.10 5.84
N PHE A 48 -9.38 34.93 5.45
CA PHE A 48 -10.36 34.19 6.25
C PHE A 48 -10.02 32.70 6.34
N ALA A 49 -9.63 32.08 5.23
CA ALA A 49 -9.18 30.69 5.22
C ALA A 49 -7.96 30.48 6.13
N HIS A 50 -6.98 31.38 6.09
CA HIS A 50 -5.84 31.33 7.01
C HIS A 50 -6.27 31.48 8.46
N LYS A 51 -7.20 32.39 8.78
CA LYS A 51 -7.66 32.58 10.17
C LYS A 51 -8.37 31.32 10.70
N ASP A 52 -9.18 30.67 9.88
CA ASP A 52 -9.92 29.47 10.26
C ASP A 52 -9.02 28.22 10.32
N ILE A 53 -8.03 28.12 9.42
CA ILE A 53 -7.04 27.03 9.42
C ILE A 53 -6.05 27.20 10.59
N SER A 54 -5.60 28.42 10.88
CA SER A 54 -4.74 28.71 12.02
C SER A 54 -5.44 28.53 13.37
N ALA A 55 -6.78 28.63 13.42
CA ALA A 55 -7.55 28.32 14.62
C ALA A 55 -7.76 26.80 14.82
N GLN A 56 -7.73 26.01 13.74
CA GLN A 56 -7.96 24.56 13.77
C GLN A 56 -6.66 23.74 13.83
N ILE A 57 -5.52 24.32 13.41
CA ILE A 57 -4.20 23.70 13.47
C ILE A 57 -3.36 24.46 14.52
N PRO A 58 -3.40 24.07 15.81
CA PRO A 58 -2.63 24.72 16.86
C PRO A 58 -1.16 24.29 16.86
N LEU A 59 -0.57 23.99 15.71
CA LEU A 59 0.84 23.60 15.63
C LEU A 59 1.65 24.83 15.24
N SER A 60 2.36 25.38 16.22
CA SER A 60 3.37 26.42 16.01
C SER A 60 4.39 25.96 14.95
N TYR A 61 5.00 26.88 14.20
CA TYR A 61 6.03 26.56 13.19
C TYR A 61 7.13 25.63 13.72
N THR A 62 7.51 25.82 14.98
CA THR A 62 8.50 24.99 15.69
C THR A 62 8.04 23.54 15.88
N GLU A 63 6.75 23.31 16.05
CA GLU A 63 6.17 21.98 16.26
C GLU A 63 6.02 21.21 14.94
N ILE A 64 5.72 21.93 13.84
CA ILE A 64 5.76 21.36 12.49
C ILE A 64 7.18 20.90 12.17
N GLN A 65 8.19 21.72 12.49
CA GLN A 65 9.59 21.38 12.29
C GLN A 65 10.01 20.19 13.18
N ALA A 66 9.62 20.19 14.45
CA ALA A 66 9.88 19.06 15.35
C ALA A 66 9.25 17.76 14.87
N ASN A 67 8.02 17.80 14.34
CA ASN A 67 7.38 16.62 13.76
C ASN A 67 8.12 16.14 12.50
N TYR A 68 8.58 17.06 11.65
CA TYR A 68 9.39 16.71 10.49
C TYR A 68 10.71 16.03 10.89
N ASP A 69 11.40 16.58 11.88
CA ASP A 69 12.64 16.00 12.41
C ASP A 69 12.38 14.64 13.10
N PHE A 70 11.24 14.48 13.77
CA PHE A 70 10.79 13.21 14.33
C PHE A 70 10.56 12.15 13.25
N LEU A 71 9.85 12.48 12.17
CA LEU A 71 9.65 11.57 11.03
C LEU A 71 10.99 11.16 10.40
N ARG A 72 11.92 12.11 10.27
CA ARG A 72 13.26 11.83 9.75
C ARG A 72 14.04 10.88 10.65
N ALA A 73 13.95 11.08 11.96
CA ALA A 73 14.58 10.19 12.95
C ALA A 73 13.95 8.79 12.91
N GLN A 74 12.63 8.69 12.83
CA GLN A 74 11.92 7.41 12.75
C GLN A 74 12.37 6.61 11.52
N HIS A 75 12.43 7.24 10.35
CA HIS A 75 12.90 6.59 9.13
C HIS A 75 14.34 6.08 9.25
N ALA A 76 15.23 6.88 9.84
CA ALA A 76 16.63 6.47 10.06
C ALA A 76 16.73 5.26 11.00
N VAL A 77 15.93 5.23 12.07
CA VAL A 77 15.89 4.10 13.02
C VAL A 77 15.33 2.85 12.36
N GLU A 78 14.24 2.96 11.60
CA GLU A 78 13.66 1.83 10.88
C GLU A 78 14.63 1.25 9.84
N GLN A 79 15.36 2.12 9.13
CA GLN A 79 16.41 1.68 8.21
C GLN A 79 17.53 0.93 8.94
N ALA A 80 18.08 1.49 10.01
CA ALA A 80 19.14 0.85 10.79
C ALA A 80 18.70 -0.50 11.40
N HIS A 81 17.46 -0.58 11.89
CA HIS A 81 16.89 -1.82 12.42
C HIS A 81 16.74 -2.90 11.35
N ASN A 82 16.33 -2.53 10.14
CA ASN A 82 16.23 -3.46 9.02
C ASN A 82 17.61 -3.96 8.56
N GLU A 83 18.61 -3.07 8.49
CA GLU A 83 20.00 -3.45 8.20
C GLU A 83 20.54 -4.43 9.26
N GLN A 84 20.31 -4.17 10.55
CA GLN A 84 20.74 -5.07 11.62
C GLN A 84 20.06 -6.46 11.53
N LYS A 85 18.76 -6.51 11.19
CA LYS A 85 18.06 -7.78 10.96
C LYS A 85 18.69 -8.55 9.80
N TYR A 86 19.02 -7.88 8.71
CA TYR A 86 19.67 -8.48 7.56
C TYR A 86 21.02 -9.09 7.93
N ASP A 87 21.87 -8.34 8.65
CA ASP A 87 23.17 -8.82 9.11
C ASP A 87 23.06 -10.02 10.05
N CYS A 88 22.07 -10.02 10.94
CA CYS A 88 21.79 -11.15 11.83
C CYS A 88 21.41 -12.41 11.05
N LEU A 89 20.54 -12.27 10.05
CA LEU A 89 20.15 -13.37 9.17
C LEU A 89 21.35 -13.87 8.34
N GLN A 90 22.17 -12.97 7.82
CA GLN A 90 23.36 -13.31 7.05
C GLN A 90 24.38 -14.09 7.90
N LYS A 91 24.62 -13.66 9.14
CA LYS A 91 25.50 -14.37 10.09
C LYS A 91 24.98 -15.77 10.40
N LYS A 92 23.67 -15.92 10.64
CA LYS A 92 23.04 -17.23 10.86
C LYS A 92 23.18 -18.13 9.64
N TYR A 93 22.97 -17.60 8.43
CA TYR A 93 23.14 -18.33 7.19
C TYR A 93 24.60 -18.78 6.96
N ALA A 94 25.56 -17.88 7.20
CA ALA A 94 26.98 -18.21 7.13
C ALA A 94 27.36 -19.31 8.12
N GLN A 95 26.85 -19.25 9.36
CA GLN A 95 27.07 -20.28 10.37
C GLN A 95 26.47 -21.63 9.96
N GLN A 96 25.26 -21.65 9.41
CA GLN A 96 24.63 -22.87 8.90
C GLN A 96 25.43 -23.46 7.73
N LYS A 97 25.93 -22.62 6.81
CA LYS A 97 26.80 -23.07 5.72
C LYS A 97 28.09 -23.70 6.23
N ILE A 98 28.72 -23.12 7.24
CA ILE A 98 29.93 -23.67 7.87
C ILE A 98 29.62 -25.02 8.53
N GLN A 99 28.50 -25.14 9.26
CA GLN A 99 28.08 -26.39 9.88
C GLN A 99 27.80 -27.48 8.84
N LEU A 100 27.12 -27.15 7.75
CA LEU A 100 26.91 -28.07 6.63
C LEU A 100 28.25 -28.49 6.01
N SER A 101 29.17 -27.55 5.77
CA SER A 101 30.51 -27.86 5.27
C SER A 101 31.25 -28.83 6.20
N GLN A 102 31.21 -28.59 7.51
CA GLN A 102 31.84 -29.46 8.50
C GLN A 102 31.21 -30.86 8.54
N VAL A 103 29.87 -30.95 8.49
CA VAL A 103 29.19 -32.25 8.41
C VAL A 103 29.53 -32.97 7.12
N THR A 104 29.57 -32.27 5.98
CA THR A 104 29.99 -32.89 4.71
C THR A 104 31.44 -33.37 4.77
N GLU A 105 32.36 -32.60 5.35
CA GLU A 105 33.75 -33.02 5.56
C GLU A 105 33.84 -34.24 6.48
N GLN A 106 33.06 -34.28 7.55
CA GLN A 106 32.98 -35.44 8.45
C GLN A 106 32.44 -36.66 7.72
N LEU A 107 31.41 -36.51 6.88
CA LEU A 107 30.89 -37.59 6.01
C LEU A 107 31.98 -38.08 5.04
N TYR A 108 32.70 -37.18 4.37
CA TYR A 108 33.81 -37.54 3.49
C TYR A 108 34.94 -38.27 4.24
N ARG A 109 35.23 -37.89 5.50
CA ARG A 109 36.24 -38.56 6.36
C ARG A 109 35.78 -39.93 6.86
N LEU A 110 34.50 -40.08 7.21
CA LEU A 110 33.89 -41.36 7.60
C LEU A 110 33.80 -42.33 6.41
N CYS A 111 33.65 -41.81 5.19
CA CYS A 111 33.56 -42.61 3.97
C CYS A 111 34.92 -43.03 3.38
N LEU A 112 36.04 -42.74 4.05
CA LEU A 112 37.39 -43.00 3.55
C LEU A 112 38.13 -44.13 4.30
N PRO A 113 38.24 -45.32 3.69
CA PRO A 113 39.41 -46.19 3.78
C PRO A 113 40.37 -45.93 2.57
N ILE A 114 41.68 -45.94 2.79
CA ILE A 114 42.77 -45.72 1.80
C ILE A 114 43.50 -47.06 1.52
N PRO A 115 44.33 -47.24 0.46
CA PRO A 115 44.20 -47.15 -1.01
C PRO A 115 43.99 -48.57 -1.63
N ASP A 116 43.69 -48.79 -2.92
CA ASP A 116 44.64 -49.31 -3.93
C ASP A 116 43.94 -49.65 -5.26
N THR A 117 44.63 -49.37 -6.37
CA THR A 117 44.64 -50.02 -7.70
C THR A 117 43.37 -50.70 -8.26
N SER A 118 42.93 -50.13 -9.39
CA SER A 118 42.24 -50.76 -10.54
C SER A 118 40.74 -51.09 -10.44
N SER A 119 40.07 -50.88 -11.58
CA SER A 119 38.67 -51.20 -11.92
C SER A 119 37.55 -50.21 -11.49
N SER A 120 37.15 -49.40 -12.47
CA SER A 120 35.76 -49.08 -12.92
C SER A 120 34.60 -49.87 -12.28
N PRO A 121 33.31 -49.46 -12.36
CA PRO A 121 32.64 -48.14 -12.42
C PRO A 121 31.46 -48.06 -11.42
N LYS A 122 31.36 -47.06 -10.54
CA LYS A 122 30.11 -46.79 -9.79
C LYS A 122 29.89 -45.31 -9.51
N GLU A 123 29.60 -44.57 -10.57
CA GLU A 123 29.12 -43.17 -10.55
C GLU A 123 27.60 -43.06 -10.28
N ALA A 124 26.96 -44.04 -9.63
CA ALA A 124 25.49 -44.14 -9.65
C ALA A 124 24.77 -44.22 -8.29
N LEU A 125 25.36 -43.76 -7.17
CA LEU A 125 24.67 -43.92 -5.87
C LEU A 125 24.82 -42.79 -4.85
N ILE A 126 24.96 -41.51 -5.25
CA ILE A 126 24.66 -40.35 -4.38
C ILE A 126 24.21 -39.17 -5.26
N ILE A 127 23.17 -39.34 -6.08
CA ILE A 127 22.55 -38.21 -6.82
C ILE A 127 21.05 -38.08 -6.50
N GLU A 128 20.40 -39.12 -5.96
CA GLU A 128 18.94 -39.12 -5.84
C GLU A 128 18.37 -38.51 -4.55
N GLN A 129 19.15 -38.27 -3.50
CA GLN A 129 18.62 -37.67 -2.26
C GLN A 129 18.69 -36.13 -2.21
N SER A 130 19.49 -35.49 -3.08
CA SER A 130 19.58 -34.02 -3.15
C SER A 130 18.74 -33.40 -4.27
N SER A 131 18.27 -34.21 -5.24
CA SER A 131 17.44 -33.72 -6.34
C SER A 131 16.08 -33.24 -5.84
N ASP A 132 15.45 -33.92 -4.88
CA ASP A 132 14.13 -33.52 -4.38
C ASP A 132 14.20 -32.22 -3.55
N ALA A 133 15.18 -32.08 -2.66
CA ALA A 133 15.37 -30.86 -1.88
C ALA A 133 15.80 -29.66 -2.75
N THR A 134 16.64 -29.88 -3.77
CA THR A 134 17.02 -28.82 -4.71
C THR A 134 15.88 -28.46 -5.66
N ASN A 135 15.07 -29.43 -6.10
CA ASN A 135 13.86 -29.18 -6.89
C ASN A 135 12.81 -28.43 -6.06
N ILE A 136 12.61 -28.77 -4.79
CA ILE A 136 11.72 -28.03 -3.87
C ILE A 136 12.21 -26.59 -3.71
N PHE A 137 13.50 -26.38 -3.48
CA PHE A 137 14.06 -25.03 -3.31
C PHE A 137 14.02 -24.20 -4.60
N ILE A 138 14.25 -24.83 -5.76
CA ILE A 138 14.09 -24.21 -7.08
C ILE A 138 12.63 -23.85 -7.33
N MET A 139 11.69 -24.72 -6.93
CA MET A 139 10.28 -24.46 -7.06
C MET A 139 9.85 -23.32 -6.14
N GLU A 140 10.29 -23.29 -4.88
CA GLU A 140 10.07 -22.18 -3.95
C GLU A 140 10.65 -20.87 -4.50
N MET A 141 11.90 -20.88 -4.95
CA MET A 141 12.56 -19.72 -5.56
C MET A 141 11.80 -19.20 -6.79
N LYS A 142 11.23 -20.11 -7.59
CA LYS A 142 10.39 -19.77 -8.75
C LYS A 142 9.06 -19.15 -8.32
N THR A 143 8.39 -19.73 -7.32
CA THR A 143 7.14 -19.16 -6.78
C THR A 143 7.38 -17.81 -6.11
N MET A 144 8.54 -17.63 -5.48
CA MET A 144 8.91 -16.38 -4.82
C MET A 144 9.23 -15.30 -5.85
N HIS A 145 9.92 -15.65 -6.94
CA HIS A 145 10.11 -14.76 -8.09
C HIS A 145 8.79 -14.34 -8.74
N GLU A 146 7.86 -15.27 -8.90
CA GLU A 146 6.55 -14.99 -9.48
C GLU A 146 5.70 -14.07 -8.58
N LYS A 147 5.76 -14.27 -7.26
CA LYS A 147 5.15 -13.35 -6.29
C LYS A 147 5.79 -11.97 -6.33
N ILE A 148 7.12 -11.89 -6.39
CA ILE A 148 7.85 -10.60 -6.47
C ILE A 148 7.45 -9.86 -7.76
N ALA A 149 7.41 -10.54 -8.90
CA ALA A 149 6.97 -9.96 -10.17
C ALA A 149 5.50 -9.49 -10.11
N HIS A 150 4.61 -10.28 -9.49
CA HIS A 150 3.21 -9.91 -9.27
C HIS A 150 3.09 -8.65 -8.40
N TYR A 151 3.83 -8.57 -7.30
CA TYR A 151 3.84 -7.37 -6.44
C TYR A 151 4.41 -6.16 -7.16
N GLN A 152 5.49 -6.32 -7.94
CA GLN A 152 6.06 -5.24 -8.74
C GLN A 152 5.05 -4.72 -9.78
N GLN A 153 4.35 -5.61 -10.46
CA GLN A 153 3.30 -5.26 -11.41
C GLN A 153 2.09 -4.59 -10.73
N CYS A 154 1.72 -5.02 -9.52
CA CYS A 154 0.70 -4.35 -8.72
C CYS A 154 1.12 -2.94 -8.33
N LEU A 155 2.38 -2.74 -7.92
CA LEU A 155 2.90 -1.42 -7.57
C LEU A 155 2.95 -0.49 -8.80
N GLU A 156 3.34 -0.99 -9.97
CA GLU A 156 3.34 -0.21 -11.22
C GLU A 156 1.92 0.18 -11.67
N LYS A 157 0.94 -0.72 -11.51
CA LYS A 157 -0.48 -0.41 -11.75
C LYS A 157 -1.04 0.62 -10.78
N ILE A 158 -0.55 0.68 -9.54
CA ILE A 158 -0.93 1.69 -8.57
C ILE A 158 -0.32 3.05 -8.95
N GLN A 159 0.91 3.06 -9.47
CA GLN A 159 1.65 4.28 -9.84
C GLN A 159 1.14 4.92 -11.15
N THR A 160 0.61 4.13 -12.08
CA THR A 160 0.07 4.61 -13.37
C THR A 160 -1.41 4.98 -13.33
N ASN A 161 -2.13 4.60 -12.27
CA ASN A 161 -3.59 4.71 -12.19
C ASN A 161 -4.07 5.61 -11.03
N GLU A 162 -3.46 6.79 -10.89
CA GLU A 162 -3.97 7.85 -10.00
C GLU A 162 -5.36 8.39 -10.42
N LEU A 163 -5.98 7.89 -11.51
CA LEU A 163 -7.24 8.42 -12.04
C LEU A 163 -8.52 7.61 -11.71
N ASP A 164 -8.43 6.42 -11.08
CA ASP A 164 -9.63 5.61 -10.73
C ASP A 164 -9.73 5.36 -9.22
N SER A 165 -10.01 6.41 -8.44
CA SER A 165 -10.23 6.37 -6.99
C SER A 165 -11.22 5.28 -6.54
N THR A 166 -12.24 4.98 -7.35
CA THR A 166 -13.26 3.95 -7.09
C THR A 166 -12.72 2.52 -7.21
N LYS A 167 -11.82 2.24 -8.15
CA LYS A 167 -11.19 0.91 -8.25
C LYS A 167 -10.21 0.67 -7.12
N ASN A 168 -9.43 1.69 -6.75
CA ASN A 168 -8.53 1.63 -5.60
C ASN A 168 -9.31 1.44 -4.29
N GLN A 169 -10.44 2.13 -4.11
CA GLN A 169 -11.30 1.91 -2.94
C GLN A 169 -11.85 0.48 -2.87
N LYS A 170 -12.25 -0.10 -4.01
CA LYS A 170 -12.70 -1.49 -4.08
C LYS A 170 -11.57 -2.47 -3.71
N LEU A 171 -10.38 -2.28 -4.24
CA LEU A 171 -9.22 -3.11 -3.92
C LEU A 171 -8.79 -2.98 -2.45
N LEU A 172 -8.83 -1.77 -1.89
CA LEU A 172 -8.55 -1.55 -0.46
C LEU A 172 -9.59 -2.24 0.44
N ASN A 173 -10.86 -2.23 0.04
CA ASN A 173 -11.90 -2.96 0.76
C ASN A 173 -11.66 -4.47 0.70
N GLU A 174 -11.28 -5.02 -0.46
CA GLU A 174 -10.94 -6.45 -0.60
C GLU A 174 -9.75 -6.84 0.28
N LEU A 175 -8.65 -6.10 0.19
CA LEU A 175 -7.45 -6.28 1.03
C LEU A 175 -7.79 -6.18 2.52
N ARG A 176 -8.70 -5.28 2.89
CA ARG A 176 -9.15 -5.13 4.27
C ARG A 176 -9.94 -6.35 4.74
N GLU A 177 -10.79 -6.94 3.89
CA GLU A 177 -11.50 -8.18 4.22
C GLU A 177 -10.55 -9.38 4.32
N GLU A 178 -9.58 -9.52 3.40
CA GLU A 178 -8.56 -10.57 3.49
C GLU A 178 -7.73 -10.45 4.78
N THR A 179 -7.32 -9.23 5.13
CA THR A 179 -6.56 -8.96 6.35
C THR A 179 -7.39 -9.29 7.60
N LYS A 180 -8.69 -8.98 7.60
CA LYS A 180 -9.60 -9.38 8.69
C LYS A 180 -9.72 -10.89 8.79
N GLU A 181 -9.83 -11.60 7.67
CA GLU A 181 -9.93 -13.05 7.68
C GLU A 181 -8.65 -13.71 8.22
N LEU A 182 -7.49 -13.24 7.77
CA LEU A 182 -6.18 -13.71 8.26
C LEU A 182 -5.99 -13.41 9.75
N ALA A 183 -6.28 -12.18 10.18
CA ALA A 183 -6.21 -11.80 11.59
C ALA A 183 -7.16 -12.64 12.44
N ALA A 184 -8.37 -12.90 11.95
CA ALA A 184 -9.33 -13.75 12.65
C ALA A 184 -8.85 -15.20 12.76
N MET A 185 -8.24 -15.74 11.71
CA MET A 185 -7.66 -17.08 11.70
C MET A 185 -6.51 -17.21 12.71
N LEU A 186 -5.58 -16.25 12.70
CA LEU A 186 -4.46 -16.22 13.63
C LEU A 186 -4.92 -16.06 15.08
N ALA A 187 -5.84 -15.13 15.35
CA ALA A 187 -6.39 -14.92 16.69
C ALA A 187 -7.16 -16.16 17.18
N ALA A 188 -7.89 -16.85 16.30
CA ALA A 188 -8.55 -18.11 16.64
C ALA A 188 -7.53 -19.21 17.00
N GLN A 189 -6.43 -19.32 16.24
CA GLN A 189 -5.38 -20.29 16.53
C GLN A 189 -4.67 -20.00 17.85
N ILE A 190 -4.37 -18.73 18.14
CA ILE A 190 -3.78 -18.30 19.42
C ILE A 190 -4.74 -18.61 20.58
N ALA A 191 -6.02 -18.28 20.44
CA ALA A 191 -7.02 -18.57 21.46
C ALA A 191 -7.17 -20.08 21.74
N LEU A 192 -7.06 -20.92 20.70
CA LEU A 192 -7.05 -22.38 20.88
C LEU A 192 -5.80 -22.89 21.59
N GLN A 193 -4.63 -22.31 21.26
CA GLN A 193 -3.37 -22.67 21.89
C GLN A 193 -3.29 -22.23 23.36
N GLU A 194 -3.86 -21.08 23.69
CA GLU A 194 -3.91 -20.51 25.05
C GLU A 194 -5.05 -21.10 25.92
N GLY A 195 -5.97 -21.87 25.31
CA GLY A 195 -7.08 -22.53 26.01
C GLY A 195 -8.15 -21.56 26.54
N GLU A 196 -8.98 -22.03 27.48
CA GLU A 196 -10.15 -21.27 27.97
C GLU A 196 -9.78 -19.96 28.71
N SER A 197 -8.52 -19.82 29.14
CA SER A 197 -7.97 -18.63 29.81
C SER A 197 -7.48 -17.53 28.87
N SER A 198 -7.59 -17.69 27.54
CA SER A 198 -7.14 -16.67 26.61
C SER A 198 -7.93 -15.36 26.76
N PRO A 199 -7.25 -14.19 26.87
CA PRO A 199 -7.90 -12.87 26.85
C PRO A 199 -8.75 -12.65 25.58
N ILE A 200 -8.38 -13.28 24.46
CA ILE A 200 -9.10 -13.19 23.18
C ILE A 200 -10.52 -13.76 23.30
N ASN A 201 -10.71 -14.85 24.07
CA ASN A 201 -12.03 -15.44 24.28
C ASN A 201 -12.94 -14.51 25.10
N ILE A 202 -12.38 -13.80 26.07
CA ILE A 202 -13.12 -12.83 26.90
C ILE A 202 -13.52 -11.61 26.06
N LEU A 203 -12.58 -11.06 25.29
CA LEU A 203 -12.79 -9.86 24.48
C LEU A 203 -13.82 -10.08 23.37
N THR A 204 -13.88 -11.29 22.79
CA THR A 204 -14.82 -11.58 21.71
C THR A 204 -16.27 -11.79 22.17
N LYS A 205 -16.50 -12.15 23.45
CA LYS A 205 -17.86 -12.43 24.01
C LYS A 205 -18.85 -11.26 23.92
N ASN A 206 -18.35 -10.02 23.86
CA ASN A 206 -19.20 -8.81 23.87
C ASN A 206 -19.46 -8.21 22.48
N SER A 207 -19.09 -8.89 21.39
CA SER A 207 -19.27 -8.33 20.04
C SER A 207 -20.74 -8.23 19.66
N LYS A 208 -21.18 -7.03 19.24
CA LYS A 208 -22.59 -6.74 18.88
C LYS A 208 -22.90 -6.89 17.38
N SER A 209 -21.88 -6.97 16.52
CA SER A 209 -22.04 -6.94 15.06
C SER A 209 -21.60 -8.25 14.41
N LYS A 210 -22.48 -8.83 13.58
CA LYS A 210 -22.26 -10.10 12.88
C LYS A 210 -21.08 -10.09 11.89
N ASN A 211 -20.69 -8.89 11.43
CA ASN A 211 -19.61 -8.69 10.46
C ASN A 211 -18.32 -8.15 11.12
N ASP A 212 -18.28 -8.13 12.45
CA ASP A 212 -17.11 -7.68 13.18
C ASP A 212 -16.04 -8.78 13.28
N LEU A 213 -14.78 -8.37 13.43
CA LEU A 213 -13.64 -9.29 13.52
C LEU A 213 -13.84 -10.30 14.66
N ALA A 214 -14.39 -9.84 15.79
CA ALA A 214 -14.67 -10.68 16.95
C ALA A 214 -15.67 -11.81 16.65
N SER A 215 -16.71 -11.53 15.85
CA SER A 215 -17.65 -12.55 15.40
C SER A 215 -17.01 -13.56 14.44
N LEU A 216 -16.11 -13.09 13.57
CA LEU A 216 -15.33 -13.97 12.69
C LEU A 216 -14.39 -14.88 13.49
N ILE A 217 -13.71 -14.35 14.50
CA ILE A 217 -12.85 -15.13 15.41
C ILE A 217 -13.67 -16.22 16.11
N GLN A 218 -14.83 -15.89 16.69
CA GLN A 218 -15.70 -16.88 17.33
C GLN A 218 -16.21 -17.94 16.35
N LYS A 219 -16.63 -17.53 15.16
CA LYS A 219 -17.08 -18.47 14.11
C LYS A 219 -15.95 -19.42 13.72
N LYS A 220 -14.72 -18.93 13.57
CA LYS A 220 -13.55 -19.77 13.25
C LYS A 220 -13.24 -20.72 14.43
N ILE A 221 -13.17 -20.24 15.68
CA ILE A 221 -12.97 -21.08 16.88
C ILE A 221 -14.04 -22.18 16.97
N ALA A 222 -15.31 -21.85 16.77
CA ALA A 222 -16.43 -22.79 16.83
C ALA A 222 -16.38 -23.84 15.72
N SER A 223 -16.02 -23.44 14.49
CA SER A 223 -15.83 -24.36 13.37
C SER A 223 -14.66 -25.33 13.62
N THR A 224 -13.55 -24.85 14.17
CA THR A 224 -12.39 -25.70 14.47
C THR A 224 -12.66 -26.68 15.60
N LYS A 225 -13.47 -26.30 16.61
CA LYS A 225 -13.91 -27.20 17.69
C LYS A 225 -14.88 -28.30 17.22
N LYS A 226 -15.54 -28.11 16.07
CA LYS A 226 -16.54 -29.04 15.50
C LYS A 226 -15.94 -30.11 14.58
N ILE A 227 -14.63 -30.08 14.35
CA ILE A 227 -13.89 -31.11 13.63
C ILE A 227 -13.30 -32.05 14.70
N PRO A 228 -13.93 -33.19 15.02
CA PRO A 228 -13.27 -34.18 15.83
C PRO A 228 -12.15 -34.79 14.99
N LEU A 229 -10.95 -34.85 15.57
CA LEU A 229 -9.87 -35.74 15.14
C LEU A 229 -10.38 -37.20 15.11
#